data_AF-A0A9W6YZV3-F1
#
_entry.id   AF-A0A9W6YZV3-F1
#
_cell.length_a   1.000
_cell.length_b   1.000
_cell.length_c   1.000
_cell.angle_alpha   90.00
_cell.angle_beta   90.00
_cell.angle_gamma   90.00
#
_symmetry.space_group_name_H-M   'P 1'
#
loop_
_entity.id
_entity.type
_entity.pdbx_description
1 polymer ?
#
loop_
_entity_poly.entity_id
_entity_poly.type
_entity_poly.pdbx_seq_one_letter_code
_entity_poly.pdbx_strand_id
1 'polypeptide(L)'
;MLQHTDTLVQNSILATDMARHDLYVAEIPKFLSYGDGDGDGYGNELDRLSMLSCLLLKCADISNVCRPLHVSVKWGLSLGEEFKEIANLEKSLKSEGNDEGVDGDIVDPDELRVDLKTVTPEQAVLLVPGLSGSQMFFINRFAMEFFQKIGEFIPALGFLFDQLCLNAEFWKEDLKRQQVEKEKEKLEKEKLEREKLEKEMGKEKEKEKEKEEVKLPNGVGKR
;
A
#
# COMPACT_ATOMS: atom_id res chain seq x y z
N MET A 1 -41.75 -13.67 -6.32
CA MET A 1 -41.19 -12.46 -5.66
C MET A 1 -40.04 -12.87 -4.74
N LEU A 2 -40.26 -13.68 -3.69
CA LEU A 2 -39.20 -14.18 -2.78
C LEU A 2 -38.01 -14.85 -3.49
N GLN A 3 -38.25 -15.81 -4.39
CA GLN A 3 -37.17 -16.52 -5.11
C GLN A 3 -36.27 -15.58 -5.95
N HIS A 4 -36.81 -14.52 -6.55
CA HIS A 4 -36.00 -13.59 -7.34
C HIS A 4 -35.15 -12.68 -6.45
N THR A 5 -35.66 -12.29 -5.29
CA THR A 5 -34.90 -11.52 -4.30
C THR A 5 -33.74 -12.34 -3.74
N ASP A 6 -33.96 -13.64 -3.47
CA ASP A 6 -32.91 -14.53 -2.96
C ASP A 6 -31.77 -14.69 -3.97
N THR A 7 -32.08 -14.90 -5.25
CA THR A 7 -31.06 -14.99 -6.31
C THR A 7 -30.30 -13.67 -6.48
N LEU A 8 -30.98 -12.53 -6.40
CA LEU A 8 -30.35 -11.22 -6.49
C LEU A 8 -29.34 -10.99 -5.36
N VAL A 9 -29.72 -11.31 -4.12
CA VAL A 9 -28.86 -11.17 -2.94
C VAL A 9 -27.65 -12.09 -3.06
N GLN A 10 -27.86 -13.36 -3.42
CA GLN A 10 -26.77 -14.32 -3.63
C GLN A 10 -25.76 -13.84 -4.67
N ASN A 11 -26.26 -13.41 -5.84
CA ASN A 11 -25.39 -12.92 -6.92
C ASN A 11 -24.62 -11.67 -6.52
N SER A 12 -25.26 -10.75 -5.80
CA SER A 12 -24.62 -9.52 -5.34
C SER A 12 -23.50 -9.82 -4.35
N ILE A 13 -23.73 -10.70 -3.37
CA ILE A 13 -22.70 -11.13 -2.41
C ILE A 13 -21.53 -11.79 -3.15
N LEU A 14 -21.80 -12.69 -4.09
CA LEU A 14 -20.73 -13.34 -4.86
C LEU A 14 -19.94 -12.37 -5.75
N ALA A 15 -20.51 -11.21 -6.08
CA ALA A 15 -19.82 -10.18 -6.86
C ALA A 15 -18.75 -9.42 -6.06
N THR A 16 -18.82 -9.43 -4.72
CA THR A 16 -17.81 -8.78 -3.87
C THR A 16 -16.49 -9.55 -3.86
N ASP A 17 -16.48 -10.82 -4.29
CA ASP A 17 -15.27 -11.61 -4.48
C ASP A 17 -14.26 -10.86 -5.38
N MET A 18 -13.10 -10.51 -4.81
CA MET A 18 -12.05 -9.79 -5.51
C MET A 18 -11.31 -10.66 -6.53
N ALA A 19 -11.36 -12.00 -6.42
CA ALA A 19 -10.85 -12.89 -7.46
C ALA A 19 -11.66 -12.81 -8.76
N ARG A 20 -12.92 -12.37 -8.68
CA ARG A 20 -13.82 -12.17 -9.82
C ARG A 20 -13.88 -10.72 -10.30
N HIS A 21 -13.10 -9.81 -9.70
CA HIS A 21 -13.17 -8.38 -9.99
C HIS A 21 -13.08 -8.08 -11.49
N ASP A 22 -12.06 -8.64 -12.15
CA ASP A 22 -11.80 -8.41 -13.58
C ASP A 22 -12.97 -8.87 -14.48
N LEU A 23 -13.70 -9.91 -14.06
CA LEU A 23 -14.89 -10.37 -14.79
C LEU A 23 -15.98 -9.30 -14.79
N TYR A 24 -16.30 -8.73 -13.63
CA TYR A 24 -17.32 -7.69 -13.52
C TYR A 24 -16.90 -6.39 -14.22
N VAL A 25 -15.62 -5.99 -14.14
CA VAL A 25 -15.08 -4.82 -14.87
C VAL A 25 -15.24 -4.98 -16.38
N ALA A 26 -15.06 -6.18 -16.90
CA ALA A 26 -15.22 -6.48 -18.33
C ALA A 26 -16.69 -6.47 -18.79
N GLU A 27 -17.66 -6.65 -17.88
CA GLU A 27 -19.08 -6.58 -18.20
C GLU A 27 -19.62 -5.13 -18.27
N ILE A 28 -18.98 -4.15 -17.60
CA ILE A 28 -19.48 -2.75 -17.56
C ILE A 28 -19.71 -2.16 -18.97
N PRO A 29 -18.79 -2.28 -19.94
CA PRO A 29 -19.00 -1.72 -21.28
C PRO A 29 -20.17 -2.35 -22.04
N LYS A 30 -20.49 -3.62 -21.75
CA LYS A 30 -21.62 -4.32 -22.39
C LYS A 30 -22.97 -3.77 -21.94
N PHE A 31 -23.01 -3.11 -20.78
CA PHE A 31 -24.18 -2.37 -20.31
C PHE A 31 -24.33 -1.01 -21.01
N LEU A 32 -23.22 -0.36 -21.36
CA LEU A 32 -23.21 0.94 -22.06
C LEU A 32 -23.72 0.84 -23.50
N SER A 33 -23.46 -0.28 -24.20
CA SER A 33 -23.77 -0.45 -25.62
C SER A 33 -25.24 -0.77 -25.93
N TYR A 34 -26.09 -1.00 -24.93
CA TYR A 34 -27.46 -1.51 -25.13
C TYR A 34 -28.49 -0.45 -25.55
N GLY A 35 -28.14 0.84 -25.49
CA GLY A 35 -29.03 1.94 -25.91
C GLY A 35 -29.29 2.02 -27.42
N ASP A 36 -28.50 1.31 -28.22
CA ASP A 36 -28.48 1.42 -29.69
C ASP A 36 -29.02 0.14 -30.36
N GLY A 37 -30.30 -0.14 -30.16
CA GLY A 37 -31.19 -0.82 -31.12
C GLY A 37 -30.93 -2.25 -31.61
N ASP A 38 -29.77 -2.88 -31.40
CA ASP A 38 -29.47 -4.17 -32.03
C ASP A 38 -28.45 -5.00 -31.22
N GLY A 39 -28.84 -6.21 -30.80
CA GLY A 39 -27.91 -7.30 -30.49
C GLY A 39 -27.51 -7.55 -29.01
N ASP A 40 -27.85 -8.76 -28.55
CA ASP A 40 -27.01 -9.65 -27.71
C ASP A 40 -26.76 -9.31 -26.22
N GLY A 41 -27.37 -8.27 -25.66
CA GLY A 41 -27.28 -7.97 -24.22
C GLY A 41 -28.17 -8.83 -23.32
N TYR A 42 -27.94 -8.76 -21.99
CA TYR A 42 -28.69 -9.44 -20.94
C TYR A 42 -30.20 -9.51 -21.25
N GLY A 43 -30.70 -10.73 -21.45
CA GLY A 43 -31.93 -11.00 -22.21
C GLY A 43 -33.24 -10.56 -21.56
N ASN A 44 -33.22 -10.05 -20.32
CA ASN A 44 -34.39 -9.51 -19.64
C ASN A 44 -34.02 -8.39 -18.64
N GLU A 45 -35.03 -7.65 -18.15
CA GLU A 45 -34.88 -6.56 -17.17
C GLU A 45 -34.31 -7.04 -15.82
N LEU A 46 -34.62 -8.27 -15.41
CA LEU A 46 -34.17 -8.83 -14.13
C LEU A 46 -32.66 -9.08 -14.11
N ASP A 47 -32.10 -9.57 -15.21
CA ASP A 47 -30.66 -9.80 -15.32
C ASP A 47 -29.89 -8.46 -15.31
N ARG A 48 -30.47 -7.42 -15.91
CA ARG A 48 -29.92 -6.06 -15.87
C ARG A 48 -29.93 -5.49 -14.46
N LEU A 49 -31.05 -5.63 -13.76
CA LEU A 49 -31.15 -5.24 -12.36
C LEU A 49 -30.16 -6.03 -11.50
N SER A 50 -29.98 -7.32 -11.77
CA SER A 50 -29.01 -8.17 -11.08
C SER A 50 -27.58 -7.68 -11.27
N MET A 51 -27.14 -7.42 -12.50
CA MET A 51 -25.79 -6.93 -12.72
C MET A 51 -25.58 -5.52 -12.13
N LEU A 52 -26.55 -4.63 -12.30
CA LEU A 52 -26.47 -3.29 -11.69
C LEU A 52 -26.32 -3.39 -10.17
N SER A 53 -27.06 -4.30 -9.53
CA SER A 53 -26.97 -4.54 -8.09
C SER A 53 -25.59 -5.08 -7.68
N CYS A 54 -25.04 -6.03 -8.45
CA CYS A 54 -23.68 -6.53 -8.27
C CYS A 54 -22.64 -5.40 -8.37
N LEU A 55 -22.71 -4.57 -9.41
CA LEU A 55 -21.78 -3.45 -9.62
C LEU A 55 -21.89 -2.40 -8.53
N LEU A 56 -23.11 -2.04 -8.10
CA LEU A 56 -23.34 -1.07 -7.04
C LEU A 56 -22.87 -1.60 -5.68
N LEU A 57 -23.11 -2.87 -5.37
CA LEU A 57 -22.63 -3.46 -4.12
C LEU A 57 -21.10 -3.53 -4.09
N LYS A 58 -20.47 -3.90 -5.21
CA LYS A 58 -19.01 -3.91 -5.35
C LYS A 58 -18.42 -2.50 -5.24
N CYS A 59 -19.07 -1.51 -5.86
CA CYS A 59 -18.72 -0.10 -5.73
C CYS A 59 -18.77 0.37 -4.26
N ALA A 60 -19.81 -0.03 -3.52
CA ALA A 60 -19.92 0.28 -2.09
C ALA A 60 -18.80 -0.39 -1.28
N ASP A 61 -18.50 -1.66 -1.54
CA ASP A 61 -17.49 -2.47 -0.85
C ASP A 61 -16.08 -1.86 -0.92
N ILE A 62 -15.68 -1.39 -2.11
CA ILE A 62 -14.36 -0.76 -2.31
C ILE A 62 -14.39 0.78 -2.29
N SER A 63 -15.46 1.39 -1.78
CA SER A 63 -15.64 2.85 -1.81
C SER A 63 -14.74 3.62 -0.85
N ASN A 64 -13.99 2.95 0.03
CA ASN A 64 -13.12 3.57 1.03
C ASN A 64 -12.06 4.50 0.41
N VAL A 65 -11.51 4.15 -0.76
CA VAL A 65 -10.54 4.98 -1.51
C VAL A 65 -11.17 6.17 -2.23
N CYS A 66 -12.49 6.22 -2.35
CA CYS A 66 -13.26 7.32 -2.91
C CYS A 66 -13.86 8.25 -1.85
N ARG A 67 -13.63 7.99 -0.55
CA ARG A 67 -14.06 8.89 0.53
C ARG A 67 -13.14 10.12 0.59
N PRO A 68 -13.55 11.24 1.20
CA PRO A 68 -12.63 12.33 1.52
C PRO A 68 -11.37 11.80 2.22
N LEU A 69 -10.20 12.33 1.87
CA LEU A 69 -8.90 11.77 2.26
C LEU A 69 -8.78 11.44 3.76
N HIS A 70 -9.24 12.36 4.64
CA HIS A 70 -9.23 12.16 6.09
C HIS A 70 -10.05 10.96 6.58
N VAL A 71 -11.03 10.49 5.81
CA VAL A 71 -11.79 9.26 6.08
C VAL A 71 -11.11 8.07 5.43
N SER A 72 -10.67 8.22 4.17
CA SER A 72 -10.04 7.15 3.40
C SER A 72 -8.79 6.61 4.10
N VAL A 73 -7.96 7.50 4.66
CA VAL A 73 -6.77 7.17 5.45
C VAL A 73 -7.11 6.25 6.63
N LYS A 74 -8.21 6.52 7.35
CA LYS A 74 -8.61 5.74 8.54
C LYS A 74 -8.98 4.31 8.18
N TRP A 75 -9.63 4.11 7.03
CA TRP A 75 -9.87 2.77 6.49
C TRP A 75 -8.57 2.07 6.09
N GLY A 76 -7.65 2.80 5.44
CA GLY A 76 -6.33 2.27 5.10
C GLY A 76 -5.52 1.82 6.31
N LEU A 77 -5.57 2.58 7.40
CA LEU A 77 -4.94 2.22 8.68
C LEU A 77 -5.59 0.98 9.31
N SER A 78 -6.93 0.94 9.37
CA SER A 78 -7.67 -0.20 9.93
C SER A 78 -7.37 -1.50 9.17
N LEU A 79 -7.39 -1.47 7.84
CA LEU A 79 -7.07 -2.63 7.00
C LEU A 79 -5.60 -3.06 7.14
N GLY A 80 -4.70 -2.10 7.32
CA GLY A 80 -3.28 -2.38 7.58
C GLY A 80 -3.08 -3.19 8.88
N GLU A 81 -3.82 -2.83 9.93
CA GLU A 81 -3.76 -3.56 11.20
C GLU A 81 -4.32 -4.98 11.06
N GLU A 82 -5.43 -5.16 10.32
CA GLU A 82 -5.97 -6.49 10.02
C GLU A 82 -4.94 -7.37 9.29
N PHE A 83 -4.22 -6.84 8.30
CA PHE A 83 -3.16 -7.58 7.61
C PHE A 83 -1.97 -7.92 8.52
N LYS A 84 -1.63 -7.05 9.48
CA LYS A 84 -0.59 -7.32 10.48
C LYS A 84 -0.99 -8.48 11.38
N GLU A 85 -2.24 -8.50 11.86
CA GLU A 85 -2.77 -9.59 12.68
C GLU A 85 -2.84 -10.92 11.90
N ILE A 86 -3.23 -10.89 10.63
CA ILE A 86 -3.19 -12.08 9.75
C ILE A 86 -1.75 -12.60 9.63
N ALA A 87 -0.78 -11.71 9.39
CA ALA A 87 0.63 -12.10 9.28
C ALA A 87 1.19 -12.68 10.59
N ASN A 88 0.76 -12.18 11.75
CA ASN A 88 1.13 -12.73 13.06
C ASN A 88 0.56 -14.12 13.26
N LEU A 89 -0.73 -14.32 12.96
CA LEU A 89 -1.38 -15.62 13.03
C LEU A 89 -0.68 -16.65 12.13
N GLU A 90 -0.32 -16.27 10.89
CA GLU A 90 0.41 -17.14 9.98
C GLU A 90 1.79 -17.55 10.51
N LYS A 91 2.48 -16.67 11.23
CA LYS A 91 3.76 -17.00 11.87
C LYS A 91 3.55 -17.99 13.00
N SER A 92 2.57 -17.76 13.87
CA SER A 92 2.25 -18.65 14.99
C SER A 92 1.92 -20.07 14.50
N LEU A 93 1.07 -20.19 13.48
CA LEU A 93 0.72 -21.50 12.89
C LEU A 93 1.91 -22.23 12.25
N LYS A 94 2.90 -21.49 11.73
CA LYS A 94 4.14 -22.07 11.19
C LYS A 94 5.12 -22.49 12.29
N SER A 95 5.18 -21.75 13.41
CA SER A 95 6.02 -22.09 14.56
C SER A 95 5.50 -23.31 15.35
N GLU A 96 4.19 -23.56 15.39
CA GLU A 96 3.61 -24.76 16.03
C GLU A 96 4.05 -26.09 15.38
N GLY A 97 4.72 -26.05 14.21
CA GLY A 97 5.33 -27.22 13.57
C GLY A 97 6.78 -27.52 13.98
N ASN A 98 7.46 -26.61 14.68
CA ASN A 98 8.83 -26.77 15.15
C ASN A 98 8.89 -26.59 16.68
N ASP A 99 9.19 -27.68 17.41
CA ASP A 99 9.37 -27.72 18.87
C ASP A 99 10.69 -27.05 19.30
N GLU A 100 10.83 -25.75 18.99
CA GLU A 100 11.84 -24.89 19.60
C GLU A 100 11.12 -23.71 20.24
N GLY A 101 11.21 -23.64 21.57
CA GLY A 101 10.47 -22.71 22.40
C GLY A 101 10.44 -21.30 21.82
N VAL A 102 9.21 -20.85 21.53
CA VAL A 102 8.95 -19.48 21.13
C VAL A 102 9.27 -18.62 22.35
N ASP A 103 10.44 -17.97 22.33
CA ASP A 103 10.67 -16.75 23.08
C ASP A 103 9.69 -15.75 22.49
N GLY A 104 8.46 -15.80 23.01
CA GLY A 104 7.37 -14.95 22.58
C GLY A 104 7.78 -13.56 22.99
N ASP A 105 8.34 -12.81 22.05
CA ASP A 105 8.15 -11.38 22.01
C ASP A 105 6.64 -11.18 22.06
N ILE A 106 6.11 -11.06 23.29
CA ILE A 106 4.79 -10.56 23.56
C ILE A 106 4.86 -9.14 23.02
N VAL A 107 4.53 -9.00 21.74
CA VAL A 107 4.37 -7.71 21.11
C VAL A 107 3.33 -7.01 21.98
N ASP A 108 3.77 -5.95 22.66
CA ASP A 108 2.92 -5.20 23.57
C ASP A 108 1.64 -4.83 22.80
N PRO A 109 0.44 -5.20 23.28
CA PRO A 109 -0.82 -4.82 22.63
C PRO A 109 -0.98 -3.30 22.45
N ASP A 110 -0.17 -2.50 23.15
CA ASP A 110 -0.12 -1.05 23.06
C ASP A 110 1.01 -0.50 22.14
N GLU A 111 1.72 -1.35 21.37
CA GLU A 111 2.71 -0.88 20.41
C GLU A 111 2.04 -0.17 19.21
N LEU A 112 1.84 1.14 19.41
CA LEU A 112 1.42 2.15 18.44
C LEU A 112 -0.01 1.99 17.87
N ARG A 113 -1.01 1.88 18.75
CA ARG A 113 -2.40 2.07 18.34
C ARG A 113 -2.63 3.51 17.88
N VAL A 114 -2.71 3.70 16.56
CA VAL A 114 -3.06 5.00 15.97
C VAL A 114 -4.47 5.37 16.40
N ASP A 115 -4.63 6.54 17.04
CA ASP A 115 -5.96 7.07 17.33
C ASP A 115 -6.67 7.49 16.04
N LEU A 116 -7.48 6.57 15.50
CA LEU A 116 -8.27 6.78 14.28
C LEU A 116 -9.21 7.98 14.36
N LYS A 117 -9.58 8.47 15.55
CA LYS A 117 -10.48 9.62 15.65
C LYS A 117 -9.75 10.91 15.27
N THR A 118 -8.51 11.07 15.72
CA THR A 118 -7.76 12.32 15.63
C THR A 118 -6.69 12.33 14.54
N VAL A 119 -6.30 11.17 14.02
CA VAL A 119 -5.23 11.07 13.01
C VAL A 119 -5.55 11.87 11.74
N THR A 120 -4.57 12.69 11.34
CA THR A 120 -4.56 13.39 10.04
C THR A 120 -3.87 12.56 8.96
N PRO A 121 -4.16 12.80 7.66
CA PRO A 121 -3.48 12.12 6.56
C PRO A 121 -1.94 12.21 6.66
N GLU A 122 -1.42 13.38 7.00
CA GLU A 122 0.01 13.65 7.11
C GLU A 122 0.65 12.90 8.28
N GLN A 123 -0.04 12.79 9.41
CA GLN A 123 0.43 11.98 10.54
C GLN A 123 0.40 10.48 10.20
N ALA A 124 -0.65 10.01 9.51
CA ALA A 124 -0.81 8.60 9.19
C ALA A 124 0.35 8.05 8.33
N VAL A 125 0.78 8.81 7.31
CA VAL A 125 1.89 8.40 6.44
C VAL A 125 3.24 8.39 7.15
N LEU A 126 3.40 9.20 8.20
CA LEU A 126 4.60 9.20 9.04
C LEU A 126 4.60 8.03 10.03
N LEU A 127 3.43 7.71 10.59
CA LEU A 127 3.27 6.63 11.59
C LEU A 127 3.36 5.23 10.97
N VAL A 128 2.88 5.06 9.74
CA VAL A 128 2.84 3.76 9.05
C VAL A 128 3.65 3.82 7.76
N PRO A 129 4.96 3.53 7.82
CA PRO A 129 5.81 3.43 6.64
C PRO A 129 5.26 2.38 5.67
N GLY A 130 4.94 2.79 4.45
CA GLY A 130 4.37 1.92 3.42
C GLY A 130 2.86 2.06 3.22
N LEU A 131 2.13 2.80 4.06
CA LEU A 131 0.70 3.07 3.87
C LEU A 131 0.40 3.59 2.46
N SER A 132 1.10 4.63 2.03
CA SER A 132 0.95 5.23 0.69
C SER A 132 1.20 4.24 -0.44
N GLY A 133 2.15 3.31 -0.26
CA GLY A 133 2.47 2.27 -1.23
C GLY A 133 1.33 1.26 -1.38
N SER A 134 0.81 0.76 -0.25
CA SER A 134 -0.33 -0.16 -0.23
C SER A 134 -1.60 0.46 -0.81
N GLN A 135 -1.89 1.73 -0.47
CA GLN A 135 -3.03 2.46 -1.03
C GLN A 135 -2.89 2.63 -2.54
N MET A 136 -1.73 3.06 -3.03
CA MET A 136 -1.49 3.22 -4.47
C MET A 136 -1.55 1.89 -5.22
N PHE A 137 -1.07 0.79 -4.64
CA PHE A 137 -1.21 -0.54 -5.23
C PHE A 137 -2.69 -0.88 -5.45
N PHE A 138 -3.52 -0.75 -4.42
CA PHE A 138 -4.95 -1.05 -4.51
C PHE A 138 -5.66 -0.14 -5.52
N ILE A 139 -5.39 1.18 -5.44
CA ILE A 139 -5.98 2.16 -6.34
C ILE A 139 -5.66 1.81 -7.80
N ASN A 140 -4.38 1.56 -8.12
CA ASN A 140 -3.97 1.27 -9.48
C ASN A 140 -4.47 -0.09 -9.97
N ARG A 141 -4.50 -1.11 -9.09
CA ARG A 141 -4.86 -2.47 -9.50
C ARG A 141 -6.36 -2.69 -9.65
N PHE A 142 -7.17 -2.06 -8.80
CA PHE A 142 -8.60 -2.39 -8.69
C PHE A 142 -9.52 -1.17 -8.81
N ALA A 143 -9.16 -0.02 -8.22
CA ALA A 143 -10.11 1.08 -8.10
C ALA A 143 -10.16 1.98 -9.34
N MET A 144 -9.00 2.34 -9.90
CA MET A 144 -8.89 3.39 -10.91
C MET A 144 -9.75 3.09 -12.15
N GLU A 145 -9.54 1.95 -12.79
CA GLU A 145 -10.31 1.55 -13.96
C GLU A 145 -11.79 1.32 -13.63
N PHE A 146 -12.07 0.68 -12.49
CA PHE A 146 -13.43 0.37 -12.07
C PHE A 146 -14.27 1.64 -11.87
N PHE A 147 -13.79 2.59 -11.06
CA PHE A 147 -14.53 3.83 -10.77
C PHE A 147 -14.61 4.76 -11.97
N GLN A 148 -13.59 4.76 -12.85
CA GLN A 148 -13.67 5.47 -14.12
C GLN A 148 -14.84 4.95 -14.96
N LYS A 149 -14.89 3.63 -15.19
CA LYS A 149 -15.97 3.00 -15.96
C LYS A 149 -17.34 3.16 -15.30
N ILE A 150 -17.42 3.11 -13.97
CA ILE A 150 -18.66 3.38 -13.24
C ILE A 150 -19.10 4.84 -13.41
N GLY A 151 -18.19 5.80 -13.41
CA GLY A 151 -18.53 7.21 -13.67
C GLY A 151 -18.99 7.46 -15.10
N GLU A 152 -18.40 6.77 -16.08
CA GLU A 152 -18.83 6.80 -17.48
C GLU A 152 -20.21 6.13 -17.67
N PHE A 153 -20.47 5.04 -16.95
CA PHE A 153 -21.74 4.29 -17.00
C PHE A 153 -22.88 4.95 -16.22
N ILE A 154 -22.60 5.45 -15.01
CA ILE A 154 -23.56 6.11 -14.12
C ILE A 154 -22.99 7.49 -13.80
N PRO A 155 -23.23 8.51 -14.66
CA PRO A 155 -22.66 9.85 -14.48
C PRO A 155 -22.93 10.49 -13.11
N ALA A 156 -24.06 10.14 -12.48
CA ALA A 156 -24.38 10.59 -11.12
C ALA A 156 -23.37 10.11 -10.04
N LEU A 157 -22.58 9.07 -10.33
CA LEU A 157 -21.51 8.54 -9.47
C LEU A 157 -20.11 9.02 -9.88
N GLY A 158 -19.99 9.88 -10.90
CA GLY A 158 -18.69 10.37 -11.40
C GLY A 158 -17.82 11.04 -10.33
N PHE A 159 -18.46 11.67 -9.32
CA PHE A 159 -17.76 12.29 -8.19
C PHE A 159 -16.88 11.31 -7.39
N LEU A 160 -17.19 10.00 -7.42
CA LEU A 160 -16.37 8.98 -6.76
C LEU A 160 -15.00 8.85 -7.43
N PHE A 161 -14.97 8.93 -8.76
CA PHE A 161 -13.72 8.90 -9.52
C PHE A 161 -12.94 10.20 -9.32
N ASP A 162 -13.60 11.35 -9.33
CA ASP A 162 -12.95 12.64 -9.05
C ASP A 162 -12.27 12.64 -7.67
N GLN A 163 -12.97 12.17 -6.63
CA GLN A 163 -12.40 12.06 -5.29
C GLN A 163 -11.27 11.01 -5.20
N LEU A 164 -11.38 9.91 -5.94
CA LEU A 164 -10.31 8.91 -6.05
C LEU A 164 -9.03 9.52 -6.64
N CYS A 165 -9.15 10.34 -7.68
CA CYS A 165 -8.02 11.04 -8.29
C CYS A 165 -7.33 11.97 -7.28
N LEU A 166 -8.09 12.77 -6.53
CA LEU A 166 -7.55 13.65 -5.48
C LEU A 166 -6.79 12.86 -4.41
N ASN A 167 -7.36 11.75 -3.94
CA ASN A 167 -6.69 10.90 -2.96
C ASN A 167 -5.41 10.27 -3.55
N ALA A 168 -5.46 9.80 -4.80
CA ALA A 168 -4.31 9.22 -5.48
C ALA A 168 -3.16 10.23 -5.66
N GLU A 169 -3.46 11.51 -5.88
CA GLU A 169 -2.44 12.56 -5.93
C GLU A 169 -1.70 12.70 -4.61
N PHE A 170 -2.42 12.77 -3.48
CA PHE A 170 -1.80 12.82 -2.15
C PHE A 170 -0.83 11.65 -1.93
N TRP A 171 -1.26 10.42 -2.21
CA TRP A 171 -0.41 9.24 -2.03
C TRP A 171 0.82 9.24 -2.94
N LYS A 172 0.67 9.69 -4.20
CA LYS A 172 1.79 9.82 -5.15
C LYS A 172 2.81 10.86 -4.68
N GLU A 173 2.34 12.00 -4.16
CA GLU A 173 3.23 13.03 -3.62
C GLU A 173 3.98 12.51 -2.40
N ASP A 174 3.31 11.77 -1.53
CA ASP A 174 3.95 11.17 -0.37
C ASP A 174 5.03 10.15 -0.74
N LEU A 175 4.75 9.26 -1.69
CA LEU A 175 5.74 8.31 -2.20
C LEU A 175 6.98 9.02 -2.79
N LYS A 176 6.78 10.13 -3.50
CA LYS A 176 7.89 10.96 -3.99
C LYS A 176 8.70 11.56 -2.84
N ARG A 177 8.05 12.08 -1.80
CA ARG A 177 8.73 12.59 -0.60
C ARG A 177 9.55 11.50 0.08
N GLN A 178 8.98 10.31 0.28
CA GLN A 178 9.68 9.17 0.88
C GLN A 178 10.89 8.73 0.05
N GLN A 179 10.79 8.76 -1.28
CA GLN A 179 11.90 8.41 -2.17
C GLN A 179 13.07 9.42 -2.04
N VAL A 180 12.76 10.72 -2.04
CA VAL A 180 13.77 11.78 -1.87
C VAL A 180 14.46 11.65 -0.50
N GLU A 181 13.72 11.35 0.55
CA GLU A 181 14.30 11.22 1.90
C GLU A 181 15.23 10.00 1.99
N LYS A 182 14.82 8.85 1.43
CA LYS A 182 15.67 7.66 1.34
C LYS A 182 16.96 7.90 0.56
N GLU A 183 16.90 8.70 -0.51
CA GLU A 183 18.09 9.07 -1.30
C GLU A 183 19.05 9.97 -0.51
N LYS A 184 18.52 10.92 0.27
CA LYS A 184 19.33 11.77 1.16
C LYS A 184 20.01 10.95 2.26
N GLU A 185 19.26 10.09 2.94
CA GLU A 185 19.80 9.21 3.98
C GLU A 185 20.90 8.30 3.42
N LYS A 186 20.73 7.79 2.20
CA LYS A 186 21.73 6.99 1.52
C LYS A 186 23.01 7.80 1.26
N LEU A 187 22.87 9.02 0.73
CA LEU A 187 24.01 9.89 0.44
C LEU A 187 24.76 10.30 1.72
N GLU A 188 24.03 10.56 2.81
CA GLU A 188 24.63 10.88 4.11
C GLU A 188 25.40 9.70 4.70
N LYS A 189 24.85 8.48 4.60
CA LYS A 189 25.55 7.24 4.98
C LYS A 189 26.84 7.03 4.17
N GLU A 190 26.77 7.20 2.84
CA GLU A 190 27.93 7.07 1.95
C GLU A 190 29.02 8.12 2.27
N LYS A 191 28.62 9.35 2.60
CA LYS A 191 29.55 10.41 3.01
C LYS A 191 30.23 10.07 4.33
N LEU A 192 29.47 9.60 5.31
CA LEU A 192 30.00 9.20 6.62
C LEU A 192 30.96 8.01 6.50
N GLU A 193 30.67 7.03 5.64
CA GLU A 193 31.56 5.91 5.35
C GLU A 193 32.86 6.37 4.69
N ARG A 194 32.78 7.30 3.72
CA ARG A 194 33.98 7.88 3.08
C ARG A 194 34.86 8.61 4.09
N GLU A 195 34.27 9.44 4.96
CA GLU A 195 35.00 10.16 6.02
C GLU A 195 35.66 9.20 7.03
N LYS A 196 35.03 8.05 7.33
CA LYS A 196 35.63 7.01 8.18
C LYS A 196 36.84 6.37 7.50
N LEU A 197 36.72 5.98 6.23
CA LEU A 197 37.81 5.39 5.45
C LEU A 197 39.01 6.34 5.31
N GLU A 198 38.77 7.64 5.07
CA GLU A 198 39.83 8.64 4.99
C GLU A 198 40.58 8.81 6.32
N LYS A 199 39.85 8.80 7.45
CA LYS A 199 40.45 8.84 8.80
C LYS A 199 41.25 7.58 9.12
N GLU A 200 40.81 6.40 8.69
CA GLU A 200 41.55 5.14 8.88
C GLU A 200 42.84 5.11 8.07
N MET A 201 42.79 5.48 6.78
CA MET A 201 43.99 5.60 5.94
C MET A 201 44.97 6.65 6.45
N GLY A 202 44.47 7.77 7.02
CA GLY A 202 45.31 8.77 7.66
C GLY A 202 46.10 8.21 8.86
N LYS A 203 45.41 7.46 9.72
CA LYS A 203 46.02 6.80 10.89
C LYS A 203 47.02 5.71 10.50
N GLU A 204 46.79 4.97 9.42
CA GLU A 204 47.75 3.98 8.92
C GLU A 204 49.03 4.64 8.39
N LYS A 205 48.89 5.74 7.64
CA LYS A 205 50.03 6.50 7.12
C LYS A 205 50.87 7.15 8.23
N GLU A 206 50.26 7.61 9.33
CA GLU A 206 51.00 8.09 10.51
C GLU A 206 51.77 6.96 11.19
N LYS A 207 51.14 5.78 11.38
CA LYS A 207 51.81 4.60 11.95
C LYS A 207 52.98 4.09 11.10
N GLU A 208 52.90 4.21 9.77
CA GLU A 208 54.01 3.85 8.88
C GLU A 208 55.18 4.84 8.98
N LYS A 209 54.89 6.15 9.04
CA LYS A 209 55.93 7.18 9.23
C LYS A 209 56.67 7.06 10.56
N GLU A 210 55.96 6.79 11.66
CA GLU A 210 56.60 6.54 12.96
C GLU A 210 57.51 5.29 12.93
N LYS A 211 57.13 4.25 12.17
CA LYS A 211 57.96 3.04 12.01
C LYS A 211 59.20 3.26 11.13
N GLU A 212 59.16 4.20 10.19
CA GLU A 212 60.32 4.57 9.37
C GLU A 212 61.30 5.50 10.10
N GLU A 213 60.80 6.46 10.90
CA GLU A 213 61.68 7.35 11.69
C GLU A 213 62.47 6.60 12.78
N VAL A 214 61.89 5.54 13.37
CA VAL A 214 62.59 4.69 14.35
C VAL A 214 63.71 3.83 13.71
N LYS A 215 63.74 3.68 12.38
CA LYS A 215 64.73 2.86 11.67
C LYS A 215 65.94 3.62 11.13
N LEU A 216 66.02 4.95 11.24
CA LEU A 216 67.21 5.70 10.87
C LEU A 216 68.32 5.48 11.92
N PRO A 217 69.45 4.83 11.59
CA PRO A 217 70.51 4.61 12.55
C PRO A 217 71.20 5.94 12.83
N ASN A 218 71.36 6.27 14.11
CA ASN A 218 72.22 7.35 14.58
C ASN A 218 73.64 7.15 14.02
N GLY A 219 73.90 7.81 12.90
CA GLY A 219 75.19 7.84 12.26
C GLY A 219 76.15 8.75 13.01
N VAL A 220 77.23 8.12 13.48
CA VAL A 220 78.60 8.68 13.51
C VAL A 220 78.86 9.81 14.53
N GLY A 221 79.13 9.41 15.77
CA GLY A 221 79.93 10.19 16.71
C GLY A 221 81.43 9.90 16.53
N LYS A 222 82.18 10.89 16.05
CA LYS A 222 83.62 10.90 15.78
C LYS A 222 84.47 11.00 17.06
N ARG A 223 85.64 10.35 16.99
CA ARG A 223 86.91 10.52 17.73
C ARG A 223 87.01 9.93 19.14
#